data_AF-A0A6A4Y8T2-F1
#
_entry.id   AF-A0A6A4Y8T2-F1
#
_cell.length_a   1.000
_cell.length_b   1.000
_cell.length_c   1.000
_cell.angle_alpha   90.00
_cell.angle_beta   90.00
_cell.angle_gamma   90.00
#
_symmetry.space_group_name_H-M   'P 1'
#
loop_
_entity.id
_entity.type
_entity.pdbx_description
1 polymer ?
#
loop_
_entity_poly.entity_id
_entity_poly.type
_entity_poly.pdbx_seq_one_letter_code
_entity_poly.pdbx_strand_id
1 'polypeptide(L)'
;MMLTSNFPSIRNPSAMCPTCHSPCMSPKPGCLAECCLSPISIADLPSETPFNDSAALPNAITSDLQVHRVDIPADIADSEWLDASLPYVQVFQEQMGTTKLARGPSSAYYTLTASGQAGLEHATNELHRMFVHATQYVLDHEEQFAPLFHFPASLWPKIRASWADHAADVISARFDFALTPDGIKTYEYNADSASCLFECGHSQDAWARAVGLPGRSNSATLFGQLVEAWRAKHVGGVLHLLCDDDLEERYHSMYMQAAAQAAGLECHLIVGVDSITQDPFGGLFRDADGRPIRNVWKTWSWETVL
;
A
#
# COMPACT_ATOMS: atom_id res chain seq x y z
N MET A 1 5.56 -9.41 -7.10
CA MET A 1 5.41 -10.01 -5.76
C MET A 1 5.20 -8.88 -4.77
N MET A 2 3.96 -8.62 -4.36
CA MET A 2 3.66 -7.59 -3.36
C MET A 2 3.88 -8.20 -1.98
N LEU A 3 4.59 -7.49 -1.12
CA LEU A 3 4.98 -7.95 0.20
C LEU A 3 4.44 -6.95 1.21
N THR A 4 3.93 -7.48 2.31
CA THR A 4 3.23 -6.68 3.30
C THR A 4 4.11 -6.52 4.52
N SER A 5 4.43 -5.27 4.86
CA SER A 5 5.05 -4.88 6.12
C SER A 5 3.97 -4.60 7.17
N ASN A 6 4.16 -5.11 8.39
CA ASN A 6 3.41 -4.62 9.54
C ASN A 6 3.99 -3.26 9.93
N PHE A 7 3.34 -2.17 9.49
CA PHE A 7 3.71 -0.83 9.92
C PHE A 7 3.20 -0.58 11.34
N PRO A 8 4.07 -0.35 12.34
CA PRO A 8 3.59 0.20 13.59
C PRO A 8 3.04 1.61 13.34
N SER A 9 1.84 1.88 13.84
CA SER A 9 1.23 3.21 13.86
C SER A 9 2.19 4.21 14.53
N ILE A 10 2.68 5.19 13.76
CA ILE A 10 3.33 6.38 14.31
C ILE A 10 2.21 7.23 14.92
N ARG A 11 2.03 7.16 16.24
CA ARG A 11 0.99 7.93 16.92
C ARG A 11 1.35 9.40 17.01
N ASN A 12 0.34 10.24 16.83
CA ASN A 12 0.41 11.69 17.00
C ASN A 12 0.98 12.05 18.39
N PRO A 13 2.08 12.84 18.48
CA PRO A 13 2.69 13.25 19.75
C PRO A 13 1.75 14.04 20.67
N SER A 14 0.58 14.46 20.18
CA SER A 14 -0.43 15.22 20.94
C SER A 14 -1.48 14.35 21.65
N ALA A 15 -1.47 13.02 21.47
CA ALA A 15 -2.47 12.12 22.06
C ALA A 15 -2.21 11.89 23.56
N MET A 16 -3.19 12.22 24.42
CA MET A 16 -3.09 12.03 25.87
C MET A 16 -3.28 10.55 26.28
N CYS A 17 -2.49 10.09 27.25
CA CYS A 17 -2.61 8.74 27.79
C CYS A 17 -3.93 8.59 28.61
N PRO A 18 -4.80 7.60 28.28
CA PRO A 18 -6.12 7.47 28.90
C PRO A 18 -6.08 7.09 30.38
N THR A 19 -4.95 6.61 30.91
CA THR A 19 -4.79 6.24 32.32
C THR A 19 -4.22 7.35 33.19
N CYS A 20 -3.45 8.31 32.65
CA CYS A 20 -2.77 9.33 33.45
C CYS A 20 -3.07 10.80 33.06
N HIS A 21 -3.84 11.05 32.00
CA HIS A 21 -4.29 12.39 31.57
C HIS A 21 -3.17 13.46 31.56
N SER A 22 -1.93 13.05 31.25
CA SER A 22 -0.73 13.91 31.27
C SER A 22 -0.02 13.85 29.90
N PRO A 23 0.71 14.91 29.48
CA PRO A 23 1.58 14.86 28.31
C PRO A 23 2.72 13.86 28.54
N CYS A 24 3.12 13.11 27.49
CA CYS A 24 4.24 12.18 27.54
C CYS A 24 5.58 12.94 27.61
N MET A 25 5.96 13.41 28.80
CA MET A 25 7.34 13.88 29.05
C MET A 25 7.89 13.29 30.34
N SER A 26 8.95 12.50 30.18
CA SER A 26 9.89 11.96 31.19
C SER A 26 9.44 10.71 32.00
N PRO A 27 10.21 9.61 31.99
CA PRO A 27 9.96 8.47 32.87
C PRO A 27 10.32 8.82 34.32
N LYS A 28 9.38 8.61 35.26
CA LYS A 28 9.66 8.65 36.71
C LYS A 28 10.20 7.30 37.18
N PRO A 29 11.17 7.25 38.12
CA PRO A 29 11.63 5.99 38.69
C PRO A 29 10.49 5.30 39.44
N GLY A 30 10.16 4.06 39.07
CA GLY A 30 9.16 3.22 39.75
C GLY A 30 7.87 2.94 38.97
N CYS A 31 7.71 3.43 37.74
CA CYS A 31 6.64 2.98 36.84
C CYS A 31 7.19 1.95 35.84
N LEU A 32 6.57 0.76 35.77
CA LEU A 32 6.79 -0.19 34.68
C LEU A 32 6.33 0.48 33.37
N ALA A 33 7.30 0.92 32.56
CA ALA A 33 7.06 1.66 31.33
C ALA A 33 6.69 0.68 30.20
N GLU A 34 5.40 0.34 30.12
CA GLU A 34 4.83 -0.44 29.00
C GLU A 34 3.82 0.36 28.18
N CYS A 35 3.76 1.67 28.34
CA CYS A 35 2.81 2.52 27.63
C CYS A 35 3.54 3.75 27.08
N CYS A 36 3.47 3.91 25.76
CA CYS A 36 4.04 4.98 24.92
C CYS A 36 5.40 4.62 24.29
N LEU A 37 5.34 3.94 23.13
CA LEU A 37 6.36 4.12 22.10
C LEU A 37 6.19 5.55 21.57
N SER A 38 7.15 6.42 21.86
CA SER A 38 7.21 7.78 21.31
C SER A 38 7.25 7.71 19.77
N PRO A 39 6.69 8.71 19.04
CA PRO A 39 7.14 8.93 17.67
C PRO A 39 8.65 9.17 17.75
N ILE A 40 9.43 8.36 17.05
CA ILE A 40 10.89 8.45 17.10
C ILE A 40 11.25 9.85 16.62
N SER A 41 11.66 10.72 17.54
CA SER A 41 12.31 11.98 17.22
C SER A 41 13.63 11.66 16.53
N ILE A 42 14.07 12.46 15.56
CA ILE A 42 15.39 12.32 14.93
C ILE A 42 16.51 12.30 15.99
N ALA A 43 16.32 12.96 17.13
CA ALA A 43 17.26 12.95 18.25
C ALA A 43 17.30 11.64 19.05
N ASP A 44 16.28 10.78 18.91
CA ASP A 44 16.14 9.49 19.59
C ASP A 44 16.54 8.31 18.69
N LEU A 45 16.85 8.55 17.42
CA LEU A 45 17.61 7.59 16.61
C LEU A 45 19.02 7.52 17.20
N PRO A 46 19.53 6.33 17.56
CA PRO A 46 20.88 6.23 18.11
C PRO A 46 21.87 6.88 17.15
N SER A 47 22.47 7.98 17.59
CA SER A 47 23.59 8.62 16.90
C SER A 47 24.70 7.58 16.78
N GLU A 48 25.03 7.20 15.55
CA GLU A 48 26.17 6.36 15.21
C GLU A 48 26.34 5.11 16.11
N THR A 49 25.36 4.19 16.10
CA THR A 49 25.79 2.79 16.20
C THR A 49 26.49 2.44 14.90
N PRO A 50 27.79 2.08 14.89
CA PRO A 50 28.42 1.54 13.69
C PRO A 50 27.56 0.37 13.20
N PHE A 51 27.39 0.26 11.87
CA PHE A 51 26.75 -0.90 11.25
C PHE A 51 27.43 -2.15 11.82
N ASN A 52 26.75 -2.84 12.72
CA ASN A 52 27.32 -3.95 13.45
C ASN A 52 27.20 -5.18 12.54
N ASP A 53 28.28 -5.51 11.83
CA ASP A 53 28.44 -6.64 10.90
C ASP A 53 28.23 -8.04 11.54
N SER A 54 27.80 -8.14 12.79
CA SER A 54 27.83 -9.42 13.53
C SER A 54 26.59 -10.31 13.36
N ALA A 55 25.53 -9.86 12.71
CA ALA A 55 24.41 -10.72 12.33
C ALA A 55 24.13 -10.62 10.83
N ALA A 56 24.21 -11.74 10.12
CA ALA A 56 23.79 -11.80 8.72
C ALA A 56 22.30 -11.44 8.62
N LEU A 57 22.00 -10.26 8.08
CA LEU A 57 20.63 -9.84 7.84
C LEU A 57 19.99 -10.73 6.77
N PRO A 58 18.66 -10.97 6.85
CA PRO A 58 17.95 -11.66 5.78
C PRO A 58 18.18 -10.95 4.44
N ASN A 59 18.56 -11.72 3.42
CA ASN A 59 18.84 -11.21 2.08
C ASN A 59 18.25 -12.20 1.07
N ALA A 60 17.56 -11.67 0.06
CA ALA A 60 16.97 -12.46 -1.00
C ALA A 60 17.87 -12.40 -2.24
N ILE A 61 18.17 -13.55 -2.82
CA ILE A 61 19.06 -13.69 -3.99
C ILE A 61 18.36 -14.41 -5.15
N THR A 62 18.97 -14.40 -6.33
CA THR A 62 18.37 -15.01 -7.53
C THR A 62 17.99 -16.49 -7.33
N SER A 63 18.77 -17.26 -6.57
CA SER A 63 18.48 -18.68 -6.34
C SER A 63 17.27 -18.96 -5.44
N ASP A 64 16.76 -17.93 -4.74
CA ASP A 64 15.53 -18.06 -3.95
C ASP A 64 14.28 -18.08 -4.82
N LEU A 65 14.34 -17.51 -6.03
CA LEU A 65 13.21 -17.44 -6.96
C LEU A 65 13.38 -18.49 -8.05
N GLN A 66 12.44 -19.42 -8.15
CA GLN A 66 12.45 -20.49 -9.13
C GLN A 66 11.23 -20.42 -10.03
N VAL A 67 11.43 -20.62 -11.33
CA VAL A 67 10.35 -20.74 -12.31
C VAL A 67 9.97 -22.20 -12.50
N HIS A 68 8.67 -22.45 -12.55
CA HIS A 68 8.08 -23.76 -12.74
C HIS A 68 7.04 -23.71 -13.86
N ARG A 69 6.60 -24.88 -14.30
CA ARG A 69 5.49 -25.03 -15.24
C ARG A 69 4.46 -26.00 -14.67
N VAL A 70 3.20 -25.69 -14.92
CA VAL A 70 2.07 -26.57 -14.60
C VAL A 70 1.27 -26.82 -15.87
N ASP A 71 0.91 -28.07 -16.11
CA ASP A 71 -0.03 -28.43 -17.16
C ASP A 71 -1.46 -28.16 -16.66
N ILE A 72 -2.28 -27.58 -17.52
CA ILE A 72 -3.64 -27.16 -17.20
C ILE A 72 -4.60 -28.04 -18.00
N PRO A 73 -5.25 -29.02 -17.35
CA PRO A 73 -6.26 -29.87 -17.99
C PRO A 73 -7.38 -29.02 -18.62
N ALA A 74 -7.94 -29.49 -19.75
CA ALA A 74 -8.94 -28.73 -20.50
C ALA A 74 -10.21 -28.43 -19.68
N ASP A 75 -10.61 -29.35 -18.79
CA ASP A 75 -11.73 -29.21 -17.87
C ASP A 75 -11.48 -28.13 -16.80
N ILE A 76 -10.23 -27.92 -16.37
CA ILE A 76 -9.85 -26.84 -15.44
C ILE A 76 -9.70 -25.52 -16.19
N ALA A 77 -9.18 -25.54 -17.42
CA ALA A 77 -8.96 -24.34 -18.23
C ALA A 77 -10.25 -23.55 -18.49
N ASP A 78 -11.38 -24.26 -18.64
CA ASP A 78 -12.70 -23.69 -18.88
C ASP A 78 -13.54 -23.50 -17.60
N SER A 79 -12.96 -23.75 -16.41
CA SER A 79 -13.66 -23.60 -15.14
C SER A 79 -13.84 -22.13 -14.72
N GLU A 80 -14.93 -21.86 -13.99
CA GLU A 80 -15.09 -20.61 -13.24
C GLU A 80 -14.20 -20.65 -12.00
N TRP A 81 -13.16 -19.82 -11.98
CA TRP A 81 -12.10 -19.86 -10.97
C TRP A 81 -12.05 -18.62 -10.08
N LEU A 82 -12.82 -17.58 -10.43
CA LEU A 82 -13.05 -16.38 -9.63
C LEU A 82 -14.50 -16.35 -9.15
N ASP A 83 -14.73 -15.84 -7.94
CA ASP A 83 -16.06 -15.68 -7.38
C ASP A 83 -16.80 -14.51 -8.08
N ALA A 84 -17.70 -14.85 -9.00
CA ALA A 84 -18.48 -13.88 -9.77
C ALA A 84 -19.45 -13.04 -8.93
N SER A 85 -19.68 -13.38 -7.65
CA SER A 85 -20.49 -12.54 -6.75
C SER A 85 -19.77 -11.26 -6.33
N LEU A 86 -18.45 -11.19 -6.50
CA LEU A 86 -17.63 -10.03 -6.17
C LEU A 86 -17.66 -9.02 -7.32
N PRO A 87 -18.04 -7.75 -7.06
CA PRO A 87 -18.33 -6.80 -8.12
C PRO A 87 -17.10 -6.42 -8.96
N TYR A 88 -15.90 -6.46 -8.40
CA TYR A 88 -14.65 -6.20 -9.13
C TYR A 88 -14.23 -7.36 -10.05
N VAL A 89 -14.73 -8.59 -9.84
CA VAL A 89 -14.37 -9.75 -10.67
C VAL A 89 -14.90 -9.60 -12.09
N GLN A 90 -16.13 -9.11 -12.24
CA GLN A 90 -16.72 -8.89 -13.56
C GLN A 90 -15.91 -7.87 -14.37
N VAL A 91 -15.54 -6.74 -13.76
CA VAL A 91 -14.74 -5.68 -14.41
C VAL A 91 -13.34 -6.19 -14.77
N PHE A 92 -12.72 -6.98 -13.90
CA PHE A 92 -11.43 -7.62 -14.20
C PHE A 92 -11.52 -8.60 -15.38
N GLN A 93 -12.56 -9.43 -15.44
CA GLN A 93 -12.76 -10.38 -16.54
C GLN A 93 -13.05 -9.66 -17.86
N GLU A 94 -13.75 -8.52 -17.81
CA GLU A 94 -13.94 -7.63 -18.96
C GLU A 94 -12.60 -7.08 -19.46
N GLN A 95 -11.76 -6.52 -18.57
CA GLN A 95 -10.42 -6.05 -18.91
C GLN A 95 -9.55 -7.15 -19.54
N MET A 96 -9.62 -8.36 -19.00
CA MET A 96 -8.87 -9.50 -19.51
C MET A 96 -9.41 -10.04 -20.85
N GLY A 97 -10.65 -9.69 -21.21
CA GLY A 97 -11.35 -10.20 -22.39
C GLY A 97 -11.67 -11.69 -22.32
N THR A 98 -11.66 -12.28 -21.11
CA THR A 98 -11.87 -13.71 -20.91
C THR A 98 -12.25 -14.02 -19.46
N THR A 99 -13.14 -14.97 -19.26
CA THR A 99 -13.43 -15.58 -17.96
C THR A 99 -12.56 -16.81 -17.69
N LYS A 100 -11.90 -17.34 -18.73
CA LYS A 100 -11.10 -18.58 -18.67
C LYS A 100 -9.87 -18.44 -17.79
N LEU A 101 -9.51 -19.53 -17.13
CA LEU A 101 -8.36 -19.62 -16.24
C LEU A 101 -7.02 -19.53 -16.97
N ALA A 102 -6.93 -20.13 -18.16
CA ALA A 102 -5.68 -20.22 -18.92
C ALA A 102 -5.88 -19.88 -20.39
N ARG A 103 -4.84 -19.33 -21.01
CA ARG A 103 -4.77 -19.09 -22.47
C ARG A 103 -4.24 -20.30 -23.26
N GLY A 104 -3.77 -21.34 -22.59
CA GLY A 104 -3.15 -22.52 -23.21
C GLY A 104 -3.07 -23.72 -22.26
N PRO A 105 -2.52 -24.86 -22.74
CA PRO A 105 -2.52 -26.12 -22.00
C PRO A 105 -1.50 -26.19 -20.85
N SER A 106 -0.69 -25.13 -20.66
CA SER A 106 0.22 -25.02 -19.53
C SER A 106 0.47 -23.54 -19.22
N SER A 107 0.88 -23.26 -17.98
CA SER A 107 1.29 -21.92 -17.53
C SER A 107 2.58 -21.98 -16.74
N ALA A 108 3.31 -20.87 -16.73
CA ALA A 108 4.46 -20.68 -15.86
C ALA A 108 4.02 -20.08 -14.53
N TYR A 109 4.69 -20.46 -13.45
CA TYR A 109 4.54 -19.82 -12.15
C TYR A 109 5.89 -19.76 -11.44
N TYR A 110 5.98 -18.92 -10.41
CA TYR A 110 7.20 -18.76 -9.62
C TYR A 110 6.99 -19.26 -8.20
N THR A 111 8.02 -19.85 -7.62
CA THR A 111 8.10 -20.09 -6.17
C THR A 111 9.23 -19.30 -5.58
N LEU A 112 9.04 -18.84 -4.36
CA LEU A 112 10.08 -18.22 -3.55
C LEU A 112 10.38 -19.09 -2.33
N THR A 113 11.65 -19.24 -1.99
CA THR A 113 12.05 -19.91 -0.73
C THR A 113 11.61 -19.09 0.49
N ALA A 114 11.57 -19.74 1.65
CA ALA A 114 11.28 -19.04 2.91
C ALA A 114 12.37 -18.00 3.27
N SER A 115 13.65 -18.25 2.92
CA SER A 115 14.72 -17.27 3.10
C SER A 115 14.55 -16.07 2.19
N GLY A 116 14.22 -16.29 0.91
CA GLY A 116 13.94 -15.21 -0.02
C GLY A 116 12.77 -14.34 0.44
N GLN A 117 11.70 -14.96 0.96
CA GLN A 117 10.56 -14.24 1.51
C GLN A 117 10.98 -13.37 2.70
N ALA A 118 11.74 -13.92 3.65
CA ALA A 118 12.23 -13.17 4.80
C ALA A 118 13.17 -12.03 4.39
N GLY A 119 14.02 -12.23 3.38
CA GLY A 119 14.88 -11.18 2.83
C GLY A 119 14.09 -10.05 2.17
N LEU A 120 13.05 -10.40 1.42
CA LEU A 120 12.13 -9.46 0.79
C LEU A 120 11.33 -8.65 1.83
N GLU A 121 10.79 -9.29 2.86
CA GLU A 121 10.10 -8.63 3.98
C GLU A 121 11.03 -7.70 4.75
N HIS A 122 12.24 -8.16 5.06
CA HIS A 122 13.25 -7.33 5.75
C HIS A 122 13.61 -6.09 4.91
N ALA A 123 13.96 -6.28 3.63
CA ALA A 123 14.30 -5.18 2.74
C ALA A 123 13.14 -4.18 2.59
N THR A 124 11.90 -4.66 2.43
CA THR A 124 10.70 -3.81 2.33
C THR A 124 10.53 -2.93 3.57
N ASN A 125 10.68 -3.50 4.77
CA ASN A 125 10.57 -2.76 6.03
C ASN A 125 11.67 -1.71 6.19
N GLU A 126 12.93 -2.08 5.95
CA GLU A 126 14.06 -1.17 6.10
C GLU A 126 14.00 -0.05 5.06
N LEU A 127 13.75 -0.38 3.80
CA LEU A 127 13.67 0.61 2.73
C LEU A 127 12.52 1.57 2.94
N HIS A 128 11.34 1.12 3.35
CA HIS A 128 10.25 2.03 3.66
C HIS A 128 10.69 3.10 4.67
N ARG A 129 11.37 2.70 5.76
CA ARG A 129 11.89 3.66 6.75
C ARG A 129 12.94 4.58 6.16
N MET A 130 13.83 4.06 5.30
CA MET A 130 14.83 4.87 4.60
C MET A 130 14.18 5.91 3.67
N PHE A 131 13.13 5.53 2.93
CA PHE A 131 12.39 6.44 2.06
C PHE A 131 11.66 7.52 2.87
N VAL A 132 10.99 7.15 3.97
CA VAL A 132 10.36 8.12 4.89
C VAL A 132 11.40 9.09 5.46
N HIS A 133 12.55 8.59 5.88
CA HIS A 133 13.65 9.43 6.39
C HIS A 133 14.22 10.34 5.31
N ALA A 134 14.42 9.84 4.09
CA ALA A 134 14.87 10.65 2.96
C ALA A 134 13.85 11.74 2.61
N THR A 135 12.55 11.45 2.66
CA THR A 135 11.49 12.46 2.46
C THR A 135 11.57 13.56 3.51
N GLN A 136 11.69 13.22 4.80
CA GLN A 136 11.88 14.22 5.86
C GLN A 136 13.15 15.05 5.61
N TYR A 137 14.26 14.42 5.25
CA TYR A 137 15.52 15.11 4.98
C TYR A 137 15.40 16.12 3.82
N VAL A 138 14.69 15.77 2.75
CA VAL A 138 14.38 16.67 1.62
C VAL A 138 13.58 17.88 2.09
N LEU A 139 12.58 17.68 2.95
CA LEU A 139 11.74 18.76 3.48
C LEU A 139 12.50 19.68 4.44
N ASP A 140 13.39 19.12 5.26
CA ASP A 140 14.24 19.90 6.18
C ASP A 140 15.30 20.74 5.43
N HIS A 141 15.72 20.28 4.24
CA HIS A 141 16.73 20.92 3.40
C HIS A 141 16.12 21.40 2.07
N GLU A 142 14.89 21.91 2.12
CA GLU A 142 14.07 22.27 0.95
C GLU A 142 14.83 23.14 -0.05
N GLU A 143 15.56 24.16 0.38
CA GLU A 143 16.31 25.06 -0.51
C GLU A 143 17.31 24.33 -1.42
N GLN A 144 17.92 23.25 -0.92
CA GLN A 144 18.90 22.46 -1.66
C GLN A 144 18.24 21.43 -2.57
N PHE A 145 17.19 20.76 -2.11
CA PHE A 145 16.64 19.59 -2.80
C PHE A 145 15.40 19.90 -3.63
N ALA A 146 14.59 20.91 -3.27
CA ALA A 146 13.36 21.23 -3.98
C ALA A 146 13.52 21.40 -5.50
N PRO A 147 14.59 22.04 -6.02
CA PRO A 147 14.78 22.18 -7.47
C PRO A 147 14.93 20.85 -8.22
N LEU A 148 15.32 19.76 -7.54
CA LEU A 148 15.55 18.44 -8.16
C LEU A 148 14.26 17.65 -8.35
N PHE A 149 13.19 17.98 -7.60
CA PHE A 149 11.89 17.30 -7.69
C PHE A 149 10.97 17.94 -8.73
N HIS A 150 11.32 19.12 -9.25
CA HIS A 150 10.59 19.82 -10.30
C HIS A 150 9.11 20.15 -9.95
N PHE A 151 8.73 20.17 -8.67
CA PHE A 151 7.42 20.63 -8.24
C PHE A 151 7.29 22.16 -8.32
N PRO A 152 6.12 22.69 -8.71
CA PRO A 152 5.83 24.12 -8.60
C PRO A 152 6.09 24.68 -7.19
N ALA A 153 6.77 25.83 -7.12
CA ALA A 153 7.15 26.46 -5.85
C ALA A 153 5.96 26.70 -4.90
N SER A 154 4.77 26.94 -5.45
CA SER A 154 3.52 27.17 -4.71
C SER A 154 3.01 25.94 -3.94
N LEU A 155 3.52 24.73 -4.23
CA LEU A 155 3.05 23.49 -3.61
C LEU A 155 3.84 23.10 -2.37
N TRP A 156 5.10 23.55 -2.22
CA TRP A 156 5.93 23.19 -1.07
C TRP A 156 5.28 23.47 0.29
N PRO A 157 4.58 24.60 0.51
CA PRO A 157 3.83 24.80 1.75
C PRO A 157 2.74 23.74 1.98
N LYS A 158 2.07 23.26 0.93
CA LYS A 158 1.04 22.21 1.01
C LYS A 158 1.66 20.84 1.25
N ILE A 159 2.78 20.55 0.60
CA ILE A 159 3.53 19.29 0.81
C ILE A 159 4.01 19.19 2.26
N ARG A 160 4.58 20.27 2.82
CA ARG A 160 4.99 20.31 4.24
C ARG A 160 3.82 20.12 5.19
N ALA A 161 2.70 20.79 4.94
CA ALA A 161 1.49 20.62 5.75
C ALA A 161 0.99 19.16 5.68
N SER A 162 0.91 18.60 4.46
CA SER A 162 0.55 17.19 4.26
C SER A 162 1.48 16.25 5.02
N TRP A 163 2.80 16.46 4.94
CA TRP A 163 3.76 15.62 5.66
C TRP A 163 3.61 15.72 7.18
N ALA A 164 3.48 16.94 7.73
CA ALA A 164 3.34 17.15 9.16
C ALA A 164 2.09 16.48 9.75
N ASP A 165 0.97 16.52 9.02
CA ASP A 165 -0.31 16.03 9.50
C ASP A 165 -0.57 14.57 9.10
N HIS A 166 -0.02 14.11 7.97
CA HIS A 166 -0.44 12.89 7.28
C HIS A 166 0.71 11.96 6.83
N ALA A 167 1.95 12.12 7.33
CA ALA A 167 3.06 11.22 6.97
C ALA A 167 2.77 9.73 7.24
N ALA A 168 1.91 9.43 8.22
CA ALA A 168 1.50 8.07 8.56
C ALA A 168 0.25 7.58 7.78
N ASP A 169 -0.33 8.40 6.90
CA ASP A 169 -1.63 8.13 6.25
C ASP A 169 -1.54 7.28 4.97
N VAL A 170 -0.39 6.66 4.70
CA VAL A 170 -0.22 5.70 3.61
C VAL A 170 -1.06 4.44 3.85
N ILE A 171 -1.81 3.99 2.85
CA ILE A 171 -2.58 2.73 2.86
C ILE A 171 -1.79 1.60 2.21
N SER A 172 -1.20 1.86 1.05
CA SER A 172 -0.50 0.87 0.24
C SER A 172 0.57 1.53 -0.63
N ALA A 173 1.64 0.78 -0.91
CA ALA A 173 2.70 1.16 -1.83
C ALA A 173 3.35 -0.10 -2.41
N ARG A 174 4.16 0.03 -3.47
CA ARG A 174 4.83 -1.09 -4.13
C ARG A 174 6.29 -0.79 -4.39
N PHE A 175 7.17 -1.65 -3.86
CA PHE A 175 8.57 -1.69 -4.28
C PHE A 175 8.75 -2.58 -5.51
N ASP A 176 9.60 -2.12 -6.42
CA ASP A 176 10.03 -2.91 -7.55
C ASP A 176 11.49 -3.34 -7.31
N PHE A 177 11.68 -4.66 -7.19
CA PHE A 177 12.95 -5.28 -6.80
C PHE A 177 13.56 -6.13 -7.92
N ALA A 178 14.88 -6.20 -7.93
CA ALA A 178 15.66 -7.24 -8.61
C ALA A 178 16.37 -8.14 -7.57
N LEU A 179 16.27 -9.45 -7.78
CA LEU A 179 17.05 -10.45 -7.05
C LEU A 179 18.31 -10.77 -7.85
N THR A 180 19.48 -10.37 -7.34
CA THR A 180 20.79 -10.66 -7.97
C THR A 180 21.50 -11.81 -7.24
N PRO A 181 22.57 -12.38 -7.80
CA PRO A 181 23.38 -13.39 -7.09
C PRO A 181 23.99 -12.85 -5.79
N ASP A 182 24.22 -11.54 -5.72
CA ASP A 182 24.88 -10.87 -4.59
C ASP A 182 23.88 -10.24 -3.59
N GLY A 183 22.58 -10.27 -3.91
CA GLY A 183 21.53 -9.76 -3.03
C GLY A 183 20.40 -9.02 -3.74
N ILE A 184 19.42 -8.60 -2.95
CA ILE A 184 18.29 -7.81 -3.41
C ILE A 184 18.69 -6.37 -3.72
N LYS A 185 18.13 -5.81 -4.80
CA LYS A 185 18.29 -4.42 -5.22
C LYS A 185 16.92 -3.80 -5.49
N THR A 186 16.76 -2.53 -5.14
CA THR A 186 15.54 -1.75 -5.34
C THR A 186 15.70 -0.84 -6.53
N TYR A 187 14.74 -0.84 -7.45
CA TYR A 187 14.68 0.18 -8.52
C TYR A 187 13.95 1.41 -8.03
N GLU A 188 12.73 1.23 -7.52
CA GLU A 188 11.87 2.33 -7.11
C GLU A 188 10.86 1.93 -6.03
N TYR A 189 10.28 2.96 -5.42
CA TYR A 189 9.20 2.86 -4.44
C TYR A 189 7.98 3.62 -4.95
N ASN A 190 7.03 2.89 -5.54
CA ASN A 190 5.76 3.42 -6.03
C ASN A 190 4.85 3.69 -4.82
N ALA A 191 4.96 4.89 -4.25
CA ALA A 191 4.27 5.27 -3.02
C ALA A 191 3.04 6.17 -3.23
N ASP A 192 2.74 6.57 -4.46
CA ASP A 192 1.62 7.46 -4.77
C ASP A 192 0.37 6.71 -5.26
N SER A 193 0.50 5.92 -6.33
CA SER A 193 -0.61 5.21 -6.98
C SER A 193 -0.22 3.80 -7.45
N ALA A 194 0.17 2.94 -6.50
CA ALA A 194 0.57 1.58 -6.83
C ALA A 194 -0.62 0.67 -7.22
N SER A 195 -0.62 0.17 -8.45
CA SER A 195 -1.51 -0.88 -8.95
C SER A 195 -1.06 -2.29 -8.52
N CYS A 196 -1.77 -3.33 -9.00
CA CYS A 196 -1.53 -4.76 -8.76
C CYS A 196 -2.01 -5.34 -7.41
N LEU A 197 -2.74 -4.58 -6.59
CA LEU A 197 -3.24 -5.06 -5.29
C LEU A 197 -4.29 -6.18 -5.41
N PHE A 198 -5.18 -6.10 -6.40
CA PHE A 198 -6.19 -7.13 -6.67
C PHE A 198 -5.54 -8.42 -7.17
N GLU A 199 -4.60 -8.29 -8.09
CA GLU A 199 -3.88 -9.40 -8.69
C GLU A 199 -3.07 -10.15 -7.64
N CYS A 200 -2.41 -9.40 -6.75
CA CYS A 200 -1.66 -9.97 -5.66
C CYS A 200 -2.58 -10.59 -4.60
N GLY A 201 -3.57 -9.86 -4.11
CA GLY A 201 -4.36 -10.27 -2.94
C GLY A 201 -5.54 -11.18 -3.25
N HIS A 202 -5.86 -11.40 -4.52
CA HIS A 202 -7.03 -12.19 -4.91
C HIS A 202 -6.78 -13.11 -6.11
N SER A 203 -6.49 -12.55 -7.29
CA SER A 203 -6.55 -13.36 -8.52
C SER A 203 -5.44 -14.41 -8.59
N GLN A 204 -4.18 -14.10 -8.24
CA GLN A 204 -3.13 -15.11 -8.28
C GLN A 204 -3.41 -16.30 -7.33
N ASP A 205 -4.03 -16.03 -6.18
CA ASP A 205 -4.35 -17.04 -5.17
C ASP A 205 -5.53 -17.91 -5.62
N ALA A 206 -6.54 -17.29 -6.24
CA ALA A 206 -7.65 -18.01 -6.85
C ALA A 206 -7.17 -18.91 -8.00
N TRP A 207 -6.28 -18.39 -8.84
CA TRP A 207 -5.65 -19.15 -9.91
C TRP A 207 -4.88 -20.35 -9.36
N ALA A 208 -3.98 -20.14 -8.39
CA ALA A 208 -3.16 -21.19 -7.79
C ALA A 208 -4.01 -22.30 -7.14
N ARG A 209 -5.14 -21.94 -6.50
CA ARG A 209 -6.10 -22.93 -5.96
C ARG A 209 -6.77 -23.75 -7.06
N ALA A 210 -7.24 -23.08 -8.12
CA ALA A 210 -7.95 -23.75 -9.21
C ALA A 210 -7.06 -24.71 -10.00
N VAL A 211 -5.76 -24.39 -10.17
CA VAL A 211 -4.78 -25.32 -10.79
C VAL A 211 -4.16 -26.31 -9.81
N GLY A 212 -4.49 -26.24 -8.51
CA GLY A 212 -4.01 -27.17 -7.50
C GLY A 212 -2.51 -27.05 -7.17
N LEU A 213 -1.94 -25.84 -7.21
CA LEU A 213 -0.53 -25.65 -6.87
C LEU A 213 -0.25 -25.89 -5.37
N PRO A 214 0.89 -26.51 -5.04
CA PRO A 214 1.33 -26.66 -3.66
C PRO A 214 1.95 -25.37 -3.12
N GLY A 215 2.03 -25.24 -1.79
CA GLY A 215 2.69 -24.14 -1.10
C GLY A 215 1.71 -23.17 -0.44
N ARG A 216 2.20 -21.97 -0.11
CA ARG A 216 1.41 -20.89 0.48
C ARG A 216 1.57 -19.63 -0.38
N SER A 217 0.50 -18.86 -0.49
CA SER A 217 0.61 -17.52 -1.07
C SER A 217 1.41 -16.62 -0.16
N ASN A 218 2.28 -15.80 -0.74
CA ASN A 218 3.02 -14.75 -0.05
C ASN A 218 2.15 -13.50 0.24
N SER A 219 0.87 -13.54 -0.12
CA SER A 219 -0.04 -12.38 -0.10
C SER A 219 -1.46 -12.71 0.36
N ALA A 220 -1.68 -13.92 0.89
CA ALA A 220 -2.97 -14.36 1.43
C ALA A 220 -3.54 -13.41 2.51
N THR A 221 -2.68 -12.63 3.17
CA THR A 221 -3.07 -11.68 4.22
C THR A 221 -3.33 -10.26 3.70
N LEU A 222 -3.06 -9.96 2.43
CA LEU A 222 -3.07 -8.60 1.89
C LEU A 222 -4.43 -7.93 2.07
N PHE A 223 -5.53 -8.60 1.73
CA PHE A 223 -6.87 -8.03 1.91
C PHE A 223 -7.14 -7.66 3.39
N GLY A 224 -6.84 -8.58 4.31
CA GLY A 224 -6.98 -8.33 5.74
C GLY A 224 -6.12 -7.16 6.23
N GLN A 225 -4.91 -7.02 5.72
CA GLN A 225 -4.03 -5.89 6.05
C GLN A 225 -4.53 -4.56 5.49
N LEU A 226 -5.13 -4.55 4.29
CA LEU A 226 -5.80 -3.36 3.74
C LEU A 226 -6.99 -2.96 4.61
N VAL A 227 -7.78 -3.93 5.09
CA VAL A 227 -8.89 -3.67 6.03
C VAL A 227 -8.36 -3.01 7.32
N GLU A 228 -7.31 -3.56 7.93
CA GLU A 228 -6.71 -2.98 9.13
C GLU A 228 -6.10 -1.59 8.87
N ALA A 229 -5.47 -1.39 7.71
CA ALA A 229 -4.94 -0.10 7.30
C ALA A 229 -6.04 0.97 7.22
N TRP A 230 -7.21 0.62 6.65
CA TRP A 230 -8.37 1.50 6.61
C TRP A 230 -8.94 1.79 8.00
N ARG A 231 -9.07 0.78 8.87
CA ARG A 231 -9.52 0.96 10.27
C ARG A 231 -8.63 1.94 11.02
N ALA A 232 -7.32 1.85 10.81
CA ALA A 232 -6.34 2.70 11.47
C ALA A 232 -6.39 4.17 11.03
N LYS A 233 -6.97 4.49 9.86
CA LYS A 233 -7.11 5.90 9.42
C LYS A 233 -8.20 6.67 10.13
N HIS A 234 -9.13 6.00 10.81
CA HIS A 234 -10.24 6.65 11.49
C HIS A 234 -11.01 7.66 10.60
N VAL A 235 -11.20 7.30 9.32
CA VAL A 235 -11.84 8.17 8.33
C VAL A 235 -13.24 8.56 8.81
N GLY A 236 -13.45 9.86 9.00
CA GLY A 236 -14.75 10.42 9.41
C GLY A 236 -15.64 10.69 8.21
N GLY A 237 -16.84 10.11 8.19
CA GLY A 237 -17.83 10.31 7.13
C GLY A 237 -17.56 9.42 5.91
N VAL A 238 -17.94 9.93 4.73
CA VAL A 238 -17.86 9.19 3.46
C VAL A 238 -16.42 9.16 2.93
N LEU A 239 -15.99 8.00 2.44
CA LEU A 239 -14.79 7.83 1.61
C LEU A 239 -15.18 7.75 0.14
N HIS A 240 -14.69 8.67 -0.69
CA HIS A 240 -14.81 8.59 -2.14
C HIS A 240 -13.58 7.89 -2.71
N LEU A 241 -13.78 6.90 -3.58
CA LEU A 241 -12.71 6.28 -4.36
C LEU A 241 -12.77 6.85 -5.77
N LEU A 242 -11.74 7.60 -6.17
CA LEU A 242 -11.69 8.32 -7.43
C LEU A 242 -10.75 7.59 -8.40
N CYS A 243 -11.27 7.20 -9.56
CA CYS A 243 -10.50 6.56 -10.61
C CYS A 243 -10.81 7.12 -12.00
N ASP A 244 -9.95 6.86 -12.97
CA ASP A 244 -10.23 7.20 -14.37
C ASP A 244 -11.29 6.26 -14.99
N ASP A 245 -11.77 6.60 -16.19
CA ASP A 245 -12.61 5.74 -17.02
C ASP A 245 -11.77 4.65 -17.73
N ASP A 246 -11.07 3.87 -16.91
CA ASP A 246 -10.26 2.73 -17.31
C ASP A 246 -10.66 1.49 -16.49
N LEU A 247 -10.69 0.32 -17.14
CA LEU A 247 -11.15 -0.91 -16.49
C LEU A 247 -10.15 -1.42 -15.45
N GLU A 248 -8.84 -1.26 -15.67
CA GLU A 248 -7.79 -1.63 -14.71
C GLU A 248 -7.91 -0.81 -13.43
N GLU A 249 -8.01 0.50 -13.58
CA GLU A 249 -8.22 1.39 -12.44
C GLU A 249 -9.55 1.12 -11.72
N ARG A 250 -10.61 0.77 -12.47
CA ARG A 250 -11.93 0.51 -11.91
C ARG A 250 -11.96 -0.73 -11.04
N TYR A 251 -11.50 -1.90 -11.50
CA TYR A 251 -11.51 -3.09 -10.63
C TYR A 251 -10.54 -2.93 -9.46
N HIS A 252 -9.42 -2.22 -9.66
CA HIS A 252 -8.47 -1.93 -8.60
C HIS A 252 -9.11 -1.07 -7.50
N SER A 253 -9.83 -0.01 -7.90
CA SER A 253 -10.58 0.86 -7.00
C SER A 253 -11.70 0.10 -6.29
N MET A 254 -12.44 -0.74 -6.99
CA MET A 254 -13.50 -1.56 -6.39
C MET A 254 -12.95 -2.59 -5.38
N TYR A 255 -11.75 -3.12 -5.60
CA TYR A 255 -11.06 -3.98 -4.63
C TYR A 255 -10.67 -3.21 -3.36
N MET A 256 -10.17 -1.99 -3.53
CA MET A 256 -9.86 -1.09 -2.41
C MET A 256 -11.12 -0.62 -1.67
N GLN A 257 -12.21 -0.40 -2.41
CA GLN A 257 -13.53 -0.09 -1.87
C GLN A 257 -14.03 -1.24 -0.99
N ALA A 258 -13.91 -2.49 -1.46
CA ALA A 258 -14.33 -3.65 -0.70
C ALA A 258 -13.54 -3.80 0.62
N ALA A 259 -12.23 -3.52 0.60
CA ALA A 259 -11.42 -3.50 1.82
C ALA A 259 -11.86 -2.36 2.78
N ALA A 260 -12.13 -1.17 2.26
CA ALA A 260 -12.62 -0.04 3.06
C ALA A 260 -14.02 -0.30 3.67
N GLN A 261 -14.93 -0.91 2.89
CA GLN A 261 -16.25 -1.31 3.37
C GLN A 261 -16.17 -2.39 4.44
N ALA A 262 -15.28 -3.38 4.30
CA ALA A 262 -15.00 -4.37 5.34
C ALA A 262 -14.37 -3.76 6.61
N ALA A 263 -13.73 -2.59 6.49
CA ALA A 263 -13.30 -1.77 7.63
C ALA A 263 -14.45 -1.00 8.30
N GLY A 264 -15.66 -1.00 7.72
CA GLY A 264 -16.84 -0.32 8.24
C GLY A 264 -17.06 1.08 7.67
N LEU A 265 -16.34 1.47 6.61
CA LEU A 265 -16.47 2.78 5.98
C LEU A 265 -17.64 2.81 4.99
N GLU A 266 -18.35 3.93 4.95
CA GLU A 266 -19.26 4.24 3.84
C GLU A 266 -18.41 4.70 2.65
N CYS A 267 -18.55 4.02 1.51
CA CYS A 267 -17.70 4.26 0.34
C CYS A 267 -18.50 4.43 -0.94
N HIS A 268 -18.12 5.42 -1.75
CA HIS A 268 -18.70 5.68 -3.07
C HIS A 268 -17.60 5.77 -4.12
N LEU A 269 -17.75 5.04 -5.22
CA LEU A 269 -16.83 5.09 -6.36
C LEU A 269 -17.22 6.28 -7.27
N ILE A 270 -16.23 7.06 -7.69
CA ILE A 270 -16.36 8.11 -8.70
C ILE A 270 -15.43 7.74 -9.86
N VAL A 271 -16.01 7.64 -11.05
CA VAL A 271 -15.29 7.39 -12.31
C VAL A 271 -15.20 8.71 -13.07
N GLY A 272 -13.98 9.13 -13.41
CA GLY A 272 -13.70 10.43 -14.01
C GLY A 272 -14.08 11.59 -13.08
N VAL A 273 -14.20 12.79 -13.66
CA VAL A 273 -14.52 14.02 -12.88
C VAL A 273 -15.78 14.74 -13.36
N ASP A 274 -16.38 14.31 -14.47
CA ASP A 274 -17.52 15.00 -15.11
C ASP A 274 -18.77 15.07 -14.21
N SER A 275 -18.91 14.12 -13.29
CA SER A 275 -20.02 14.06 -12.35
C SER A 275 -19.82 14.94 -11.10
N ILE A 276 -18.61 15.48 -10.90
CA ILE A 276 -18.28 16.29 -9.73
C ILE A 276 -18.77 17.72 -9.96
N THR A 277 -19.51 18.23 -8.98
CA THR A 277 -20.00 19.61 -8.97
C THR A 277 -19.37 20.40 -7.84
N GLN A 278 -19.41 21.74 -7.92
CA GLN A 278 -18.94 22.62 -6.85
C GLN A 278 -20.10 23.49 -6.36
N ASP A 279 -20.21 23.63 -5.04
CA ASP A 279 -21.17 24.55 -4.44
C ASP A 279 -20.97 26.00 -4.96
N PRO A 280 -22.06 26.78 -5.07
CA PRO A 280 -21.96 28.20 -5.45
C PRO A 280 -20.97 28.97 -4.59
N PHE A 281 -20.32 29.98 -5.18
CA PHE A 281 -19.32 30.83 -4.53
C PHE A 281 -18.04 30.11 -4.07
N GLY A 282 -17.70 28.97 -4.68
CA GLY A 282 -16.44 28.26 -4.43
C GLY A 282 -16.48 27.39 -3.17
N GLY A 283 -17.65 26.81 -2.86
CA GLY A 283 -17.82 25.93 -1.71
C GLY A 283 -17.27 24.51 -1.93
N LEU A 284 -17.85 23.53 -1.23
CA LEU A 284 -17.40 22.14 -1.29
C LEU A 284 -17.66 21.51 -2.65
N PHE A 285 -16.77 20.59 -3.04
CA PHE A 285 -17.04 19.67 -4.15
C PHE A 285 -18.07 18.62 -3.72
N ARG A 286 -18.91 18.18 -4.66
CA ARG A 286 -19.96 17.19 -4.44
C ARG A 286 -19.97 16.11 -5.51
N ASP A 287 -20.29 14.90 -5.12
CA ASP A 287 -20.55 13.79 -6.04
C ASP A 287 -21.90 13.95 -6.78
N ALA A 288 -22.21 13.00 -7.66
CA ALA A 288 -23.43 13.00 -8.48
C ALA A 288 -24.73 13.02 -7.67
N ASP A 289 -24.73 12.52 -6.43
CA ASP A 289 -25.89 12.52 -5.54
C ASP A 289 -25.89 13.71 -4.56
N GLY A 290 -24.96 14.65 -4.73
CA GLY A 290 -24.84 15.85 -3.92
C GLY A 290 -24.14 15.64 -2.57
N ARG A 291 -23.47 14.51 -2.32
CA ARG A 291 -22.69 14.30 -1.09
C ARG A 291 -21.39 15.10 -1.15
N PRO A 292 -21.00 15.79 -0.06
CA PRO A 292 -19.74 16.53 -0.04
C PRO A 292 -18.54 15.58 -0.13
N ILE A 293 -17.61 15.87 -1.03
CA ILE A 293 -16.35 15.14 -1.19
C ILE A 293 -15.33 15.71 -0.21
N ARG A 294 -14.86 14.88 0.73
CA ARG A 294 -13.94 15.30 1.81
C ARG A 294 -12.78 14.35 2.02
N ASN A 295 -13.04 13.05 1.90
CA ASN A 295 -12.01 12.02 1.98
C ASN A 295 -11.93 11.33 0.63
N VAL A 296 -10.74 11.28 0.05
CA VAL A 296 -10.53 10.70 -1.28
C VAL A 296 -9.39 9.69 -1.21
N TRP A 297 -9.66 8.49 -1.67
CA TRP A 297 -8.63 7.57 -2.15
C TRP A 297 -8.60 7.65 -3.68
N LYS A 298 -7.42 7.66 -4.30
CA LYS A 298 -7.27 7.88 -5.74
C LYS A 298 -6.36 6.87 -6.41
N THR A 299 -6.58 6.64 -7.70
CA THR A 299 -5.64 5.97 -8.62
C THR A 299 -4.78 6.96 -9.41
N TRP A 300 -5.31 8.15 -9.69
CA TRP A 300 -4.60 9.23 -10.39
C TRP A 300 -3.25 9.54 -9.73
N SER A 301 -2.17 9.74 -10.49
CA SER A 301 -0.93 10.23 -9.87
C SER A 301 -1.03 11.72 -9.54
N TRP A 302 -0.33 12.18 -8.49
CA TRP A 302 -0.28 13.59 -8.15
C TRP A 302 0.29 14.43 -9.31
N GLU A 303 1.25 13.93 -10.07
CA GLU A 303 1.81 14.59 -11.25
C GLU A 303 0.76 14.88 -12.33
N THR A 304 -0.32 14.10 -12.42
CA THR A 304 -1.43 14.40 -13.34
C THR A 304 -2.24 15.62 -12.91
N VAL A 305 -2.25 15.91 -11.60
CA VAL A 305 -2.95 17.05 -11.01
C VAL A 305 -2.10 18.34 -11.09
N LEU A 306 -0.77 18.21 -11.20
CA LEU A 306 0.19 19.32 -11.26
C LEU A 306 0.20 20.01 -12.63
#